data_AF-A0A3R7DWA3-F1
#
_entry.id   AF-A0A3R7DWA3-F1
#
_cell.length_a   1.000
_cell.length_b   1.000
_cell.length_c   1.000
_cell.angle_alpha   90.00
_cell.angle_beta   90.00
_cell.angle_gamma   90.00
#
_symmetry.space_group_name_H-M   'P 1'
#
loop_
_entity.id
_entity.type
_entity.pdbx_description
1 polymer ?
#
loop_
_entity_poly.entity_id
_entity_poly.type
_entity_poly.pdbx_seq_one_letter_code
_entity_poly.pdbx_strand_id
1 'polypeptide(L)' 'MKRIVLAEEEVTYLKEFTKKGQKSARALTRAHVLLLIHKGEKETTIA' A
#
# COMPACT_ATOMS: atom_id res chain seq x y z
N MET A 1 -1.14 12.40 8.01
CA MET A 1 -0.70 12.10 6.64
C MET A 1 -1.63 12.82 5.69
N LYS A 2 -1.08 13.56 4.71
CA LYS A 2 -1.87 14.10 3.60
C LYS A 2 -2.32 12.94 2.71
N ARG A 3 -3.57 12.95 2.25
CA ARG A 3 -4.08 11.96 1.30
C ARG A 3 -3.26 12.06 0.01
N ILE A 4 -2.79 10.93 -0.51
CA ILE A 4 -2.20 10.85 -1.84
C ILE A 4 -3.27 10.33 -2.79
N VAL A 5 -3.32 10.84 -4.00
CA VAL A 5 -4.18 10.29 -5.05
C VAL A 5 -3.27 9.46 -5.95
N LEU A 6 -3.51 8.15 -5.98
CA LEU A 6 -2.85 7.22 -6.87
C LEU A 6 -3.78 7.02 -8.08
N ALA A 7 -3.18 6.84 -9.26
CA ALA A 7 -3.91 6.39 -10.44
C ALA A 7 -4.37 4.94 -10.27
N GLU A 8 -5.40 4.54 -11.02
CA GLU A 8 -5.95 3.17 -10.96
C GLU A 8 -4.90 2.10 -11.30
N GLU A 9 -4.00 2.40 -12.25
CA GLU A 9 -2.88 1.55 -12.63
C GLU A 9 -1.89 1.35 -11.48
N GLU A 10 -1.58 2.42 -10.74
CA GLU A 10 -0.68 2.38 -9.57
C GLU A 10 -1.31 1.57 -8.42
N VAL A 11 -2.61 1.73 -8.20
CA VAL A 11 -3.35 0.94 -7.20
C VAL A 11 -3.34 -0.53 -7.57
N THR A 12 -3.56 -0.85 -8.85
CA THR A 12 -3.55 -2.23 -9.35
C THR A 12 -2.17 -2.85 -9.20
N TYR A 13 -1.12 -2.12 -9.61
CA TYR A 13 0.27 -2.53 -9.40
C TYR A 13 0.57 -2.81 -7.93
N LEU A 14 0.22 -1.90 -7.01
CA LEU A 14 0.50 -2.07 -5.59
C LEU A 14 -0.27 -3.26 -4.98
N LYS A 15 -1.51 -3.51 -5.40
CA LYS A 15 -2.30 -4.68 -4.98
C LYS A 15 -1.69 -5.99 -5.48
N GLU A 16 -1.14 -6.02 -6.68
CA GLU A 16 -0.43 -7.19 -7.19
C GLU A 16 0.94 -7.34 -6.52
N PHE A 17 1.60 -6.22 -6.25
CA PHE A 17 2.87 -6.16 -5.55
C PHE A 17 2.77 -6.76 -4.14
N THR A 18 1.66 -6.58 -3.43
CA THR A 18 1.47 -7.19 -2.10
C THR A 18 1.09 -8.67 -2.13
N LYS A 19 0.59 -9.21 -3.27
CA LYS A 19 0.08 -10.59 -3.38
C LYS A 19 1.14 -11.67 -3.68
N LYS A 20 2.29 -11.33 -4.30
CA LYS A 20 3.25 -12.34 -4.82
C LYS A 20 4.70 -12.09 -4.39
N GLY A 21 5.39 -13.16 -3.99
CA GLY A 21 6.86 -13.30 -4.05
C GLY A 21 7.65 -13.03 -2.76
N GLN A 22 8.91 -13.48 -2.74
CA GLN A 22 9.91 -13.09 -1.72
C GLN A 22 10.26 -11.61 -1.89
N LYS A 23 9.49 -10.75 -1.22
CA LYS A 23 9.78 -9.31 -1.11
C LYS A 23 10.25 -9.02 0.31
N SER A 24 11.12 -8.01 0.46
CA SER A 24 11.50 -7.58 1.80
C SER A 24 10.27 -7.08 2.55
N ALA A 25 10.19 -7.40 3.84
CA ALA A 25 9.11 -6.91 4.71
C ALA A 25 8.93 -5.40 4.58
N ARG A 26 10.03 -4.65 4.49
CA ARG A 26 10.03 -3.20 4.29
C ARG A 26 9.32 -2.76 3.01
N ALA A 27 9.52 -3.47 1.89
CA ALA A 27 8.86 -3.13 0.63
C ALA A 27 7.35 -3.38 0.72
N LEU A 28 6.93 -4.47 1.36
CA LEU A 28 5.52 -4.77 1.60
C LEU A 28 4.85 -3.74 2.51
N THR A 29 5.51 -3.34 3.61
CA THR A 29 5.01 -2.28 4.50
C THR A 29 4.82 -0.97 3.76
N ARG A 30 5.79 -0.56 2.92
CA ARG A 30 5.67 0.67 2.13
C ARG A 30 4.51 0.60 1.15
N ALA A 31 4.30 -0.52 0.47
CA ALA A 31 3.18 -0.71 -0.45
C ALA A 31 1.83 -0.63 0.27
N HIS A 32 1.71 -1.25 1.45
CA HIS A 32 0.51 -1.15 2.28
C HIS A 32 0.24 0.29 2.76
N VAL A 33 1.26 0.98 3.26
CA VAL A 33 1.14 2.38 3.69
C VAL A 33 0.67 3.27 2.54
N LEU A 34 1.20 3.11 1.32
CA LEU A 34 0.75 3.88 0.16
C LEU A 34 -0.73 3.62 -0.18
N LEU A 35 -1.16 2.35 -0.14
CA LEU A 35 -2.56 1.98 -0.37
C LEU A 35 -3.50 2.56 0.69
N LEU A 36 -3.08 2.59 1.97
CA LEU A 36 -3.86 3.15 3.07
C LEU A 36 -3.99 4.67 2.97
N ILE A 37 -2.89 5.37 2.74
CA ILE A 37 -2.91 6.83 2.56
C ILE A 37 -3.80 7.21 1.37
N HIS A 38 -3.80 6.41 0.30
CA HIS A 38 -4.66 6.62 -0.85
C HIS A 38 -6.16 6.53 -0.52
N LYS A 39 -6.53 5.49 0.24
CA LYS A 39 -7.89 5.31 0.76
C LYS A 39 -8.30 6.38 1.77
N GLY A 40 -7.35 7.15 2.31
CA GLY A 40 -7.60 8.09 3.39
C GLY A 40 -7.70 7.40 4.76
N GLU A 41 -7.28 6.14 4.85
CA GLU A 41 -7.23 5.35 6.07
C GLU A 41 -5.89 5.61 6.77
N LYS A 42 -5.91 5.70 8.11
CA LYS A 42 -4.70 5.64 8.93
C LYS A 42 -4.61 4.23 9.48
N GLU A 43 -3.44 3.62 9.35
CA GLU A 43 -3.12 2.30 9.89
C GLU A 43 -3.40 2.29 11.41
N THR A 44 -4.52 1.71 11.84
CA THR A 44 -4.86 1.59 13.28
C THR A 44 -4.58 0.21 13.85
N THR A 45 -4.32 -0.83 13.04
CA THR A 45 -3.99 -2.15 13.58
C THR A 45 -3.27 -3.00 12.53
N ILE A 46 -2.00 -3.32 12.80
CA ILE A 46 -1.37 -4.54 12.30
C ILE A 46 -1.53 -5.53 13.48
N ALA A 47 -2.43 -6.49 13.36
CA ALA A 47 -2.60 -7.62 14.29
C ALA A 47 -1.97 -8.87 13.67
#